data_AF-A0A956WAJ7-F1
#
_entry.id   AF-A0A956WAJ7-F1
#
_cell.length_a   1.000
_cell.length_b   1.000
_cell.length_c   1.000
_cell.angle_alpha   90.00
_cell.angle_beta   90.00
_cell.angle_gamma   90.00
#
_symmetry.space_group_name_H-M   'P 1'
#
loop_
_entity.id
_entity.type
_entity.pdbx_description
1 polymer ?
#
loop_
_entity_poly.entity_id
_entity_poly.type
_entity_poly.pdbx_seq_one_letter_code
_entity_poly.pdbx_strand_id
1 'polypeptide(L)' 'IEKLAAARGLKEIETDASDVAHDFFKGRGYVATQRNTVSLNGEWFANTTMKKQLAPPAAQGKPH' A
#
# COMPACT_ATOMS: atom_id res chain seq x y z
N ILE A 1 -2.98 -2.29 -8.57
CA ILE A 1 -2.35 -0.96 -8.35
C ILE A 1 -0.83 -1.06 -8.25
N GLU A 2 -0.26 -2.02 -7.52
CA GLU A 2 1.21 -2.19 -7.41
C GLU A 2 1.94 -2.21 -8.78
N LYS A 3 1.44 -2.97 -9.76
CA LYS A 3 1.99 -3.00 -11.13
C LYS A 3 1.99 -1.62 -11.81
N LEU A 4 0.95 -0.82 -11.61
CA LEU A 4 0.84 0.53 -12.18
C LEU A 4 1.80 1.50 -11.48
N ALA A 5 1.91 1.42 -10.15
CA ALA A 5 2.85 2.21 -9.37
C ALA A 5 4.30 1.93 -9.78
N ALA A 6 4.66 0.65 -9.94
CA ALA A 6 5.98 0.25 -10.43
C ALA A 6 6.25 0.74 -11.86
N ALA A 7 5.27 0.63 -12.77
CA ALA A 7 5.40 1.14 -14.15
C ALA A 7 5.56 2.67 -14.21
N ARG A 8 5.06 3.39 -13.19
CA ARG A 8 5.25 4.84 -13.01
C ARG A 8 6.58 5.19 -12.32
N GLY A 9 7.43 4.21 -12.01
CA GLY A 9 8.71 4.41 -11.35
C GLY A 9 8.63 4.70 -9.86
N LEU A 10 7.47 4.44 -9.22
CA LEU A 10 7.36 4.56 -7.77
C LEU A 10 8.14 3.44 -7.08
N LYS A 11 8.82 3.79 -5.98
CA LYS A 11 9.64 2.87 -5.17
C LYS A 11 8.88 2.27 -3.99
N GLU A 12 7.79 2.92 -3.58
CA GLU A 12 6.96 2.51 -2.46
C GLU A 12 5.50 2.77 -2.80
N ILE A 13 4.63 1.95 -2.23
CA ILE A 13 3.19 2.22 -2.17
C ILE A 13 2.75 2.20 -0.70
N GLU A 14 1.84 3.11 -0.38
CA GLU A 14 1.24 3.27 0.95
C GLU A 14 -0.26 3.00 0.87
N THR A 15 -0.83 2.49 1.95
CA THR A 15 -2.27 2.33 2.14
C THR A 15 -2.63 2.55 3.60
N ASP A 16 -3.79 3.16 3.85
CA ASP A 16 -4.41 3.16 5.17
C ASP A 16 -5.38 1.97 5.27
N ALA A 17 -4.94 0.92 5.95
CA ALA A 17 -5.73 -0.31 6.12
C ALA A 17 -6.66 -0.19 7.32
N SER A 18 -7.95 -0.51 7.11
CA SER A 18 -8.87 -0.75 8.23
C SER A 18 -8.47 -2.01 9.00
N ASP A 19 -8.97 -2.16 10.22
CA ASP A 19 -8.64 -3.31 11.07
C ASP A 19 -8.99 -4.66 10.42
N VAL A 20 -10.10 -4.72 9.68
CA VAL A 20 -10.52 -5.93 8.96
C VAL A 20 -9.63 -6.25 7.75
N ALA A 21 -8.95 -5.25 7.18
CA ALA A 21 -8.10 -5.41 6.01
C ALA A 21 -6.60 -5.51 6.37
N HIS A 22 -6.23 -5.31 7.64
CA HIS A 22 -4.84 -5.27 8.08
C HIS A 22 -4.08 -6.54 7.66
N ASP A 23 -4.62 -7.71 7.96
CA ASP A 23 -3.95 -8.98 7.66
C ASP A 23 -3.92 -9.31 6.16
N PHE A 24 -4.87 -8.79 5.39
CA PHE A 24 -4.86 -8.89 3.92
C PHE A 24 -3.68 -8.16 3.30
N PHE A 25 -3.33 -6.98 3.82
CA PHE A 25 -2.17 -6.21 3.36
C PHE A 25 -0.87 -6.76 3.92
N LYS A 26 -0.85 -7.18 5.19
CA LYS A 26 0.28 -7.89 5.79
C LYS A 26 0.67 -9.12 4.97
N GLY A 27 -0.31 -9.95 4.57
CA GLY A 27 -0.11 -11.12 3.73
C GLY A 27 0.42 -10.80 2.32
N ARG A 28 0.32 -9.55 1.87
CA ARG A 28 0.89 -9.06 0.60
C ARG A 28 2.27 -8.41 0.75
N GLY A 29 2.85 -8.44 1.95
CA GLY A 29 4.16 -7.86 2.23
C GLY A 29 4.14 -6.36 2.54
N TYR A 30 2.98 -5.81 2.91
CA TYR A 30 2.93 -4.46 3.49
C TYR A 30 3.34 -4.53 4.97
N VAL A 31 4.09 -3.52 5.40
CA VAL A 31 4.57 -3.36 6.77
C VAL A 31 3.82 -2.19 7.42
N ALA A 32 3.24 -2.44 8.59
CA ALA A 32 2.57 -1.41 9.38
C ALA A 32 3.59 -0.39 9.89
N THR A 33 3.28 0.90 9.74
CA THR A 33 4.18 1.99 10.16
C THR A 33 3.56 2.93 11.17
N GLN A 34 2.25 3.18 11.09
CA GLN A 34 1.58 4.11 12.01
C GLN A 34 0.13 3.70 12.24
N ARG A 35 -0.30 3.72 13.50
CA ARG A 35 -1.71 3.56 13.89
C ARG A 35 -2.35 4.93 13.94
N ASN A 36 -3.52 5.10 13.34
CA ASN A 36 -4.23 6.37 13.30
C ASN A 36 -5.70 6.21 13.71
N THR A 37 -6.33 7.37 13.94
CA THR A 37 -7.78 7.51 14.03
C THR A 37 -8.22 8.55 13.00
N VAL A 38 -9.20 8.21 12.16
CA VAL A 38 -9.75 9.10 11.14
C VAL A 38 -11.23 9.36 11.43
N SER A 39 -11.67 10.61 11.31
CA SER A 39 -13.10 10.92 11.36
C SER A 39 -13.71 10.82 9.97
N LEU A 40 -14.75 9.99 9.82
CA LEU A 40 -15.56 9.86 8.62
C LEU A 40 -17.02 10.00 9.01
N ASN A 41 -17.73 10.95 8.39
CA ASN A 41 -19.15 11.23 8.65
C ASN A 41 -19.47 11.49 10.14
N GLY A 42 -18.54 12.10 10.88
CA GLY A 42 -18.72 12.41 12.30
C GLY A 42 -18.45 11.23 13.25
N GLU A 43 -18.09 10.07 12.72
CA GLU A 43 -17.65 8.90 13.49
C GLU A 43 -16.13 8.72 13.39
N TRP A 44 -15.52 8.14 14.43
CA TRP A 44 -14.07 7.93 14.51
C TRP A 44 -13.73 6.47 14.27
N PHE A 45 -12.88 6.21 13.28
CA PHE A 45 -12.43 4.88 12.90
C PHE A 45 -10.94 4.74 13.10
N ALA A 46 -10.51 3.60 13.65
CA ALA A 46 -9.11 3.25 13.66
C ALA A 46 -8.68 2.68 12.30
N ASN A 47 -7.49 3.08 11.85
CA ASN A 47 -6.82 2.48 10.69
C ASN A 47 -5.31 2.43 10.94
N THR A 48 -4.60 1.73 10.07
CA THR A 48 -3.14 1.61 10.15
C THR A 48 -2.55 1.95 8.80
N THR A 49 -1.68 2.96 8.75
CA THR A 49 -0.85 3.23 7.58
C THR A 49 0.15 2.09 7.42
N MET A 50 0.17 1.48 6.23
CA MET A 50 1.04 0.38 5.87
C MET A 50 1.75 0.67 4.55
N LYS A 51 3.02 0.32 4.47
CA LYS A 51 3.87 0.58 3.30
C LYS A 51 4.42 -0.71 2.71
N LYS A 52 4.60 -0.75 1.40
CA LYS A 52 5.29 -1.82 0.69
C LYS A 52 6.28 -1.24 -0.29
N GLN A 53 7.53 -1.66 -0.17
CA GLN A 53 8.56 -1.35 -1.16
C GLN A 53 8.27 -2.10 -2.46
N LEU A 54 8.31 -1.38 -3.58
CA LEU A 54 8.12 -1.93 -4.90
C LEU A 54 9.51 -2.30 -5.45
N ALA A 55 9.64 -3.52 -5.96
CA ALA A 55 10.85 -3.90 -6.70
C ALA A 55 11.04 -2.93 -7.88
N PRO A 56 12.29 -2.59 -8.24
CA PRO A 56 12.55 -1.78 -9.43
C PRO A 56 11.79 -2.37 -10.62
N PRO A 57 11.17 -1.55 -11.48
CA PRO A 57 10.51 -2.08 -12.66
C PRO A 57 11.55 -2.87 -13.44
N ALA A 58 11.35 -4.19 -13.55
CA ALA A 58 12.08 -5.00 -14.50
C ALA A 58 11.91 -4.30 -15.85
N ALA A 59 13.02 -3.87 -16.45
CA ALA A 59 13.02 -3.20 -17.73
C ALA A 59 12.17 -4.04 -18.69
N GLN A 60 10.99 -3.54 -19.05
CA GLN A 60 10.13 -4.17 -20.03
C GLN A 60 10.78 -3.93 -21.39
N GLY A 61 11.85 -4.68 -21.67
CA GLY A 61 12.29 -4.93 -23.02
C GLY A 61 11.22 -5.77 -23.71
N LYS A 62 10.50 -5.17 -24.65
CA LYS A 62 9.87 -5.89 -25.75
C LYS A 62 10.43 -5.32 -27.05
N PRO A 63 11.37 -5.99 -27.71
CA PRO A 63 11.65 -5.74 -29.11
C PRO A 63 10.69 -6.59 -29.96
N HIS A 64 9.77 -5.95 -30.70
CA HIS A 64 9.24 -6.43 -31.98
C HIS A 64 8.80 -5.21 -32.79
#